data_AF-A0A814P322-F1
#
_entry.id   AF-A0A814P322-F1
#
_cell.length_a   1.000
_cell.length_b   1.000
_cell.length_c   1.000
_cell.angle_alpha   90.00
_cell.angle_beta   90.00
_cell.angle_gamma   90.00
#
_symmetry.space_group_name_H-M   'P 1'
#
loop_
_entity.id
_entity.type
_entity.pdbx_description
1 polymer ?
#
loop_
_entity_poly.entity_id
_entity_poly.type
_entity_poly.pdbx_seq_one_letter_code
_entity_poly.pdbx_strand_id
1 'polypeptide(L)'
;MLEIKLVLFWHDFQCYHLFILFFLCALIVFRRDIQTIMYFGGFCISEVCNYSLKRFFKQARPERISQVVSLWTQSSSVYLHYHTIAQVVAGAFVGIALGCVWYYFVNYYFTKYVPFIIEHPFGKYLLIRDYAPIPRLIDFQYENEYAEAK
;
A
#
# COMPACT_ATOMS: atom_id res chain seq x y z
N MET A 1 -10.64 -11.65 -31.25
CA MET A 1 -11.50 -10.73 -30.47
C MET A 1 -11.48 -11.02 -28.95
N LEU A 2 -11.20 -12.26 -28.50
CA LEU A 2 -11.08 -12.62 -27.07
C LEU A 2 -9.76 -12.15 -26.42
N GLU A 3 -8.63 -12.24 -27.13
CA GLU A 3 -7.30 -11.78 -26.65
C GLU A 3 -7.30 -10.30 -26.23
N ILE A 4 -7.94 -9.43 -27.03
CA ILE A 4 -7.96 -7.97 -26.81
C ILE A 4 -8.72 -7.60 -25.54
N LYS A 5 -9.77 -8.36 -25.19
CA LYS A 5 -10.60 -8.10 -24.01
C LYS A 5 -9.95 -8.61 -22.72
N LEU A 6 -9.13 -9.66 -22.81
CA LEU A 6 -8.33 -10.13 -21.67
C LEU A 6 -7.23 -9.12 -21.34
N VAL A 7 -6.55 -8.59 -22.37
CA VAL A 7 -5.55 -7.52 -22.20
C VAL A 7 -6.16 -6.27 -21.58
N LEU A 8 -7.32 -5.81 -22.07
CA LEU A 8 -8.00 -4.63 -21.53
C LEU A 8 -8.45 -4.81 -20.06
N PHE A 9 -8.99 -5.97 -19.69
CA PHE A 9 -9.46 -6.22 -18.32
C PHE A 9 -8.32 -6.33 -17.29
N TRP A 10 -7.20 -6.93 -17.68
CA TRP A 10 -5.99 -6.91 -16.85
C TRP A 10 -5.41 -5.50 -16.76
N HIS A 11 -5.47 -4.73 -17.85
CA HIS A 11 -5.05 -3.34 -17.87
C HIS A 11 -5.86 -2.50 -16.86
N ASP A 12 -7.19 -2.67 -16.78
CA ASP A 12 -8.04 -1.89 -15.87
C ASP A 12 -7.75 -2.14 -14.37
N PHE A 13 -7.50 -3.39 -13.97
CA PHE A 13 -7.16 -3.72 -12.57
C PHE A 13 -5.73 -3.30 -12.21
N GLN A 14 -4.77 -3.42 -13.14
CA GLN A 14 -3.43 -2.88 -12.95
C GLN A 14 -3.45 -1.34 -12.91
N CYS A 15 -4.28 -0.69 -13.73
CA CYS A 15 -4.40 0.76 -13.79
C CYS A 15 -4.82 1.36 -12.44
N TYR A 16 -5.71 0.72 -11.69
CA TYR A 16 -6.06 1.18 -10.34
C TYR A 16 -4.88 1.10 -9.36
N HIS A 17 -4.11 0.01 -9.39
CA HIS A 17 -2.93 -0.15 -8.53
C HIS A 17 -1.84 0.85 -8.91
N LEU A 18 -1.59 1.04 -10.21
CA LEU A 18 -0.66 2.03 -10.73
C LEU A 18 -1.12 3.46 -10.40
N PHE A 19 -2.42 3.72 -10.42
CA PHE A 19 -3.00 5.00 -10.01
C PHE A 19 -2.81 5.26 -8.51
N ILE A 20 -3.04 4.25 -7.65
CA ILE A 20 -2.74 4.36 -6.22
C ILE A 20 -1.25 4.60 -6.00
N LEU A 21 -0.38 3.82 -6.65
CA LEU A 21 1.08 3.98 -6.52
C LEU A 21 1.51 5.37 -6.96
N PHE A 22 0.98 5.86 -8.08
CA PHE A 22 1.24 7.23 -8.55
C PHE A 22 0.79 8.28 -7.53
N PHE A 23 -0.42 8.14 -6.99
CA PHE A 23 -0.93 9.06 -5.96
C PHE A 23 -0.12 8.99 -4.66
N LEU A 24 0.31 7.79 -4.23
CA LEU A 24 1.18 7.62 -3.07
C LEU A 24 2.56 8.22 -3.31
N CYS A 25 3.14 8.05 -4.49
CA CYS A 25 4.39 8.70 -4.87
C CYS A 25 4.25 10.23 -4.83
N ALA A 26 3.14 10.77 -5.37
CA ALA A 26 2.85 12.19 -5.27
C ALA A 26 2.73 12.64 -3.80
N LEU A 27 2.00 11.89 -2.96
CA LEU A 27 1.90 12.18 -1.52
C LEU A 27 3.24 12.15 -0.81
N ILE A 28 4.13 11.23 -1.16
CA ILE A 28 5.51 11.18 -0.64
C ILE A 28 6.26 12.45 -1.01
N VAL A 29 6.15 12.93 -2.25
CA VAL A 29 6.82 14.16 -2.71
C VAL A 29 6.27 15.40 -2.00
N PHE A 30 4.96 15.49 -1.77
CA PHE A 30 4.35 16.65 -1.12
C PHE A 30 4.53 16.65 0.40
N ARG A 31 4.22 15.54 1.06
CA ARG A 31 4.23 15.45 2.53
C ARG A 31 5.61 15.11 3.09
N ARG A 32 6.43 14.35 2.35
CA ARG A 32 7.78 13.90 2.75
C ARG A 32 7.86 13.35 4.18
N ASP A 33 6.78 12.69 4.59
CA ASP A 33 6.62 12.10 5.90
C ASP A 33 7.10 10.65 5.87
N ILE A 34 7.95 10.29 6.82
CA ILE A 34 8.47 8.91 6.99
C ILE A 34 7.34 7.90 7.05
N GLN A 35 6.23 8.22 7.72
CA GLN A 35 5.09 7.32 7.84
C GLN A 35 4.52 6.98 6.45
N THR A 36 4.39 7.98 5.57
CA THR A 36 3.89 7.79 4.20
C THR A 36 4.84 6.90 3.38
N ILE A 37 6.16 7.09 3.55
CA ILE A 37 7.18 6.26 2.90
C ILE A 37 7.11 4.81 3.39
N MET A 38 6.90 4.58 4.69
CA MET A 38 6.72 3.23 5.25
C MET A 38 5.44 2.56 4.73
N TYR A 39 4.32 3.29 4.63
CA TYR A 39 3.09 2.72 4.05
C TYR A 39 3.28 2.30 2.59
N PHE A 40 4.00 3.10 1.81
CA PHE A 40 4.35 2.76 0.43
C PHE A 40 5.22 1.50 0.36
N GLY A 41 6.24 1.38 1.22
CA GLY A 41 7.07 0.17 1.32
C GLY A 41 6.25 -1.08 1.64
N GLY A 42 5.31 -0.99 2.58
CA GLY A 42 4.39 -2.08 2.91
C GLY A 42 3.48 -2.47 1.74
N PHE A 43 3.01 -1.49 0.95
CA PHE A 43 2.22 -1.74 -0.25
C PHE A 43 3.02 -2.49 -1.32
N CYS A 44 4.27 -2.07 -1.59
CA CYS A 44 5.15 -2.77 -2.53
C CYS A 44 5.42 -4.22 -2.10
N ILE A 45 5.67 -4.46 -0.81
CA ILE A 45 5.88 -5.82 -0.29
C ILE A 45 4.62 -6.66 -0.47
N SER A 46 3.45 -6.10 -0.16
CA SER A 46 2.17 -6.78 -0.36
C SER A 46 1.95 -7.16 -1.83
N GLU A 47 2.28 -6.27 -2.77
CA GLU A 47 2.20 -6.56 -4.20
C GLU A 47 3.15 -7.68 -4.62
N VAL A 48 4.41 -7.64 -4.15
CA VAL A 48 5.42 -8.69 -4.40
C VAL A 48 4.99 -10.03 -3.81
N CYS A 49 4.47 -10.05 -2.59
CA CYS A 49 3.93 -11.26 -1.95
C CYS A 49 2.76 -11.81 -2.76
N ASN A 50 1.81 -10.97 -3.17
CA ASN A 50 0.66 -11.38 -3.97
C ASN A 50 1.07 -11.90 -5.35
N TYR A 51 2.03 -11.26 -6.02
CA TYR A 51 2.60 -11.71 -7.27
C TYR A 51 3.28 -13.09 -7.10
N SER A 52 4.07 -13.26 -6.04
CA SER A 52 4.75 -14.50 -5.72
C SER A 52 3.76 -15.64 -5.42
N LEU A 53 2.74 -15.39 -4.58
CA LEU A 53 1.69 -16.36 -4.28
C LEU A 53 0.98 -16.81 -5.57
N LYS A 54 0.60 -15.88 -6.44
CA LYS A 54 -0.02 -16.20 -7.74
C LYS A 54 0.91 -17.01 -8.64
N ARG A 55 2.24 -16.83 -8.54
CA ARG A 55 3.22 -17.60 -9.30
C ARG A 55 3.35 -19.05 -8.80
N PHE A 56 3.25 -19.25 -7.49
CA PHE A 56 3.28 -20.58 -6.86
C PHE A 56 1.96 -21.34 -7.08
N PHE A 57 0.83 -20.68 -6.88
CA PHE A 57 -0.51 -21.26 -7.04
C PHE A 57 -1.04 -20.98 -8.46
N LYS A 58 -0.54 -21.71 -9.48
CA LYS A 58 -1.02 -21.63 -10.87
C LYS A 58 -2.41 -22.28 -11.05
N GLN A 59 -3.42 -21.78 -10.34
CA GLN A 59 -4.79 -22.26 -10.49
C GLN A 59 -5.44 -21.57 -11.71
N ALA A 60 -5.95 -22.34 -12.66
CA ALA A 60 -6.59 -21.81 -13.87
C ALA A 60 -7.84 -21.00 -13.47
N ARG A 61 -7.93 -19.74 -13.94
CA ARG A 61 -9.14 -18.92 -13.75
C ARG A 61 -10.22 -19.43 -14.71
N PRO A 62 -11.44 -19.75 -14.23
CA PRO A 62 -12.51 -20.24 -15.11
C PRO A 62 -12.88 -19.16 -16.15
N GLU A 63 -12.81 -19.51 -17.43
CA GLU A 63 -12.83 -18.55 -18.55
C GLU A 63 -14.23 -18.06 -18.98
N ARG A 64 -15.29 -18.39 -18.23
CA ARG A 64 -16.66 -18.26 -18.75
C ARG A 64 -17.65 -17.57 -17.80
N ILE A 65 -17.40 -16.32 -17.39
CA ILE A 65 -18.48 -15.42 -16.93
C ILE A 65 -18.25 -14.00 -17.47
N SER A 66 -19.33 -13.42 -17.99
CA SER A 66 -19.46 -12.16 -18.73
C SER A 66 -18.74 -10.94 -18.12
N GLN A 67 -17.93 -10.28 -18.95
CA GLN A 67 -17.14 -9.07 -18.65
C GLN A 67 -17.98 -7.88 -18.15
N VAL A 68 -19.28 -7.84 -18.46
CA VAL A 68 -20.17 -6.72 -18.09
C VAL A 68 -20.59 -6.78 -16.62
N VAL A 69 -20.60 -7.98 -16.03
CA VAL A 69 -20.98 -8.18 -14.61
C VAL A 69 -19.82 -7.84 -13.67
N SER A 70 -18.58 -7.96 -14.14
CA SER A 70 -17.37 -7.68 -13.35
C SER A 70 -17.27 -6.22 -12.87
N LEU A 71 -17.78 -5.27 -13.64
CA LEU A 71 -17.71 -3.85 -13.30
C LEU A 71 -18.55 -3.49 -12.07
N TRP A 72 -19.66 -4.19 -11.86
CA TRP A 72 -20.62 -3.92 -10.78
C TRP A 72 -20.47 -4.85 -9.57
N THR A 73 -19.81 -5.99 -9.74
CA THR A 73 -19.86 -7.11 -8.79
C THR A 73 -18.62 -7.19 -7.88
N GLN A 74 -17.75 -6.18 -7.88
CA GLN A 74 -16.62 -6.15 -6.96
C GLN A 74 -17.03 -5.60 -5.57
N SER A 75 -18.20 -4.98 -5.45
CA SER A 75 -18.64 -4.34 -4.20
C SER A 75 -19.54 -5.21 -3.31
N SER A 76 -20.22 -6.26 -3.79
CA SER A 76 -21.16 -7.02 -2.93
C SER A 76 -21.43 -8.49 -3.30
N SER A 77 -20.60 -9.43 -2.89
CA SER A 77 -21.08 -10.80 -2.58
C SER A 77 -21.41 -11.80 -3.71
N VAL A 78 -21.26 -11.54 -5.01
CA VAL A 78 -21.38 -12.61 -6.05
C VAL A 78 -20.02 -13.17 -6.49
N TYR A 79 -18.90 -12.61 -6.00
CA TYR A 79 -17.57 -13.22 -6.08
C TYR A 79 -17.43 -14.50 -5.22
N LEU A 80 -18.42 -14.79 -4.37
CA LEU A 80 -18.39 -15.81 -3.31
C LEU A 80 -18.50 -17.26 -3.83
N HIS A 81 -18.67 -17.49 -5.14
CA HIS A 81 -18.80 -18.85 -5.70
C HIS A 81 -17.59 -19.33 -6.51
N TYR A 82 -16.52 -18.53 -6.65
CA TYR A 82 -15.35 -18.88 -7.48
C TYR A 82 -14.06 -19.12 -6.71
N HIS A 83 -13.96 -18.62 -5.48
CA HIS A 83 -12.87 -18.96 -4.58
C HIS A 83 -13.35 -20.02 -3.60
N THR A 84 -12.54 -21.06 -3.38
CA THR A 84 -12.78 -21.92 -2.23
C THR A 84 -12.73 -21.04 -0.99
N ILE A 85 -13.70 -21.20 -0.09
CA ILE A 85 -13.73 -20.46 1.19
C ILE A 85 -12.37 -20.62 1.89
N ALA A 86 -11.77 -21.81 1.77
CA ALA A 86 -10.41 -22.10 2.22
C ALA A 86 -9.34 -21.14 1.66
N GLN A 87 -9.36 -20.81 0.37
CA GLN A 87 -8.39 -19.88 -0.22
C GLN A 87 -8.58 -18.44 0.27
N VAL A 88 -9.82 -17.96 0.38
CA VAL A 88 -10.10 -16.61 0.87
C VAL A 88 -9.67 -16.47 2.33
N VAL A 89 -10.04 -17.45 3.14
CA VAL A 89 -9.69 -17.50 4.56
C VAL A 89 -8.17 -17.63 4.73
N ALA A 90 -7.50 -18.50 3.97
CA ALA A 90 -6.04 -18.61 4.00
C ALA A 90 -5.36 -17.30 3.57
N GLY A 91 -5.86 -16.64 2.52
CA GLY A 91 -5.36 -15.34 2.07
C GLY A 91 -5.53 -14.24 3.11
N ALA A 92 -6.67 -14.21 3.81
CA ALA A 92 -6.92 -13.28 4.90
C ALA A 92 -5.95 -13.52 6.07
N PHE A 93 -5.72 -14.77 6.48
CA PHE A 93 -4.76 -15.10 7.53
C PHE A 93 -3.33 -14.71 7.15
N VAL A 94 -2.91 -14.99 5.91
CA VAL A 94 -1.59 -14.57 5.41
C VAL A 94 -1.46 -13.05 5.40
N GLY A 95 -2.50 -12.33 4.97
CA GLY A 95 -2.53 -10.86 4.96
C GLY A 95 -2.42 -10.26 6.35
N ILE A 96 -3.18 -10.77 7.32
CA ILE A 96 -3.13 -10.33 8.73
C ILE A 96 -1.74 -10.61 9.31
N ALA A 97 -1.20 -11.82 9.11
CA ALA A 97 0.13 -12.18 9.59
C ALA A 97 1.21 -11.24 9.01
N LEU A 98 1.18 -11.00 7.70
CA LEU A 98 2.10 -10.09 7.03
C LEU A 98 1.96 -8.66 7.56
N GLY A 99 0.74 -8.18 7.77
CA GLY A 99 0.46 -6.86 8.34
C GLY A 99 1.01 -6.71 9.76
N CYS A 100 0.81 -7.71 10.63
CA CYS A 100 1.37 -7.72 11.98
C CYS A 100 2.91 -7.73 11.96
N VAL A 101 3.51 -8.54 11.10
CA VAL A 101 4.97 -8.58 10.92
C VAL A 101 5.50 -7.24 10.43
N TRP A 102 4.84 -6.63 9.46
CA TRP A 102 5.21 -5.30 8.94
C TRP A 102 5.09 -4.23 10.03
N TYR A 103 3.99 -4.21 10.77
CA TYR A 103 3.78 -3.27 11.87
C TYR A 103 4.87 -3.40 12.94
N TYR A 104 5.19 -4.63 13.36
CA TYR A 104 6.27 -4.89 14.32
C TYR A 104 7.62 -4.41 13.79
N PHE A 105 7.95 -4.75 12.54
CA PHE A 105 9.20 -4.33 11.90
C PHE A 105 9.31 -2.80 11.86
N VAL A 106 8.28 -2.10 11.41
CA VAL A 106 8.32 -0.63 11.31
C VAL A 106 8.44 0.00 12.70
N ASN A 107 7.58 -0.37 13.64
CA ASN A 107 7.51 0.33 14.92
C ASN A 107 8.67 0.00 15.86
N TYR A 108 9.12 -1.25 15.90
CA TYR A 108 10.14 -1.68 16.86
C TYR A 108 11.56 -1.63 16.28
N TYR A 109 11.73 -2.06 15.03
CA TYR A 109 13.04 -2.12 14.40
C TYR A 109 13.35 -0.83 13.64
N PHE A 110 12.50 -0.44 12.70
CA PHE A 110 12.77 0.66 11.77
C PHE A 110 12.82 2.03 12.47
N THR A 111 11.92 2.31 13.43
CA THR A 111 11.93 3.56 14.22
C THR A 111 13.29 3.85 14.87
N LYS A 112 14.06 2.81 15.24
CA LYS A 112 15.41 2.98 15.81
C LYS A 112 16.41 3.56 14.81
N TYR A 113 16.22 3.32 13.52
CA TYR A 113 17.10 3.80 12.44
C TYR A 113 16.62 5.10 11.81
N VAL A 114 15.39 5.54 12.08
CA VAL A 114 14.82 6.78 11.55
C VAL A 114 15.70 8.01 11.81
N PRO A 115 16.23 8.26 13.03
CA PRO A 115 17.07 9.43 13.28
C PRO A 115 18.32 9.47 12.39
N PHE A 116 18.94 8.31 12.18
CA PHE A 116 20.11 8.19 11.32
C PHE A 116 19.78 8.51 9.85
N ILE A 117 18.59 8.12 9.36
CA ILE A 117 18.14 8.41 8.00
C ILE A 117 17.88 9.91 7.82
N ILE A 118 17.28 10.57 8.81
CA ILE A 118 16.98 12.02 8.77
C ILE A 118 18.28 12.84 8.82
N GLU A 119 19.24 12.43 9.65
CA GLU A 119 20.51 13.13 9.80
C GLU A 119 21.43 13.01 8.57
N HIS A 120 21.23 11.96 7.77
CA HIS A 120 21.96 11.73 6.53
C HIS A 120 21.82 12.93 5.56
N PRO A 121 22.87 13.32 4.82
CA PRO A 121 22.80 14.42 3.84
C PRO A 121 21.63 14.32 2.85
N PHE A 122 21.30 13.09 2.41
CA PHE A 122 20.10 12.84 1.59
C PHE A 122 18.80 13.14 2.32
N GLY A 123 18.67 12.77 3.60
CA GLY A 123 17.47 13.04 4.41
C GLY A 123 17.25 14.53 4.61
N LYS A 124 18.34 15.28 4.86
CA LYS A 124 18.33 16.75 4.97
C LYS A 124 18.01 17.42 3.63
N TYR A 125 18.63 16.97 2.54
CA TYR A 125 18.38 17.50 1.20
C TYR A 125 16.92 17.31 0.76
N LEU A 126 16.35 16.12 1.03
CA LEU A 126 14.96 15.82 0.74
C LEU A 126 13.99 16.45 1.75
N LEU A 127 14.47 17.02 2.86
CA LEU A 127 13.65 17.57 3.95
C LEU A 127 12.62 16.56 4.48
N ILE A 128 13.08 15.33 4.73
CA ILE A 128 12.25 14.26 5.29
C ILE A 128 11.87 14.62 6.73
N ARG A 129 10.59 14.45 7.08
CA ARG A 129 10.04 14.80 8.38
C ARG A 129 9.58 13.56 9.13
N ASP A 130 9.79 13.56 10.44
CA ASP A 130 9.24 12.58 11.36
C ASP A 130 8.34 13.25 12.40
N TYR A 131 7.09 12.80 12.46
CA TYR A 131 6.09 13.30 13.38
C TYR A 131 5.80 12.31 14.52
N ALA A 132 6.28 11.07 14.44
CA ALA A 132 5.97 10.03 15.42
C ALA A 132 6.41 10.38 16.85
N PRO A 133 7.55 11.06 17.08
CA PRO A 133 7.97 11.46 18.43
C PRO A 133 7.15 12.61 19.03
N ILE A 134 6.36 13.35 18.24
CA ILE A 134 5.68 14.58 18.67
C ILE A 134 4.21 14.25 19.03
N PRO A 135 3.84 14.18 20.32
CA PRO A 135 2.49 13.77 20.72
C PRO A 135 1.40 14.80 20.36
N ARG A 136 1.74 16.10 20.27
CA ARG A 136 0.81 17.19 19.90
C ARG A 136 1.39 18.06 18.79
N LEU A 137 1.31 17.55 17.57
CA LEU A 137 1.91 18.18 16.39
C LEU A 137 1.33 19.57 16.09
N ILE A 138 0.01 19.72 16.12
CA ILE A 138 -0.67 20.98 15.73
C ILE A 138 -0.30 22.10 16.69
N ASP A 139 -0.30 21.82 17.99
CA ASP A 139 0.08 22.80 19.01
C ASP A 139 1.54 23.24 18.83
N PHE A 140 2.43 22.27 18.60
CA PHE A 140 3.84 22.55 18.33
C PHE A 140 4.07 23.40 17.07
N GLN A 141 3.33 23.12 16.00
CA GLN A 141 3.40 23.90 14.76
C GLN A 141 2.91 25.33 14.98
N TYR A 142 1.76 25.48 15.64
CA TYR A 142 1.18 26.77 15.95
C TYR A 142 2.11 27.64 16.80
N GLU A 143 2.71 27.06 17.84
CA GLU A 143 3.65 27.79 18.73
C GLU A 143 4.90 28.27 17.97
N ASN A 144 5.46 27.45 17.07
CA ASN A 144 6.63 27.84 16.27
C ASN A 144 6.27 28.93 15.26
N GLU A 145 5.16 28.79 14.53
CA GLU A 145 4.70 29.78 13.56
C GLU A 145 4.40 31.12 14.25
N TYR A 146 3.78 31.09 15.43
CA TYR A 146 3.51 32.29 16.22
C TYR A 146 4.79 32.95 16.76
N ALA A 147 5.79 32.16 17.16
CA ALA A 147 7.08 32.66 17.62
C ALA A 147 7.90 33.31 16.50
N GLU A 148 7.84 32.76 15.28
CA GLU A 148 8.53 33.30 14.10
C GLU A 148 7.84 34.56 13.54
N ALA A 149 6.53 34.69 13.70
CA ALA A 149 5.76 35.84 13.24
C ALA A 149 5.93 37.10 14.13
N LYS A 150 6.58 36.98 15.28
CA LYS A 150 6.81 38.05 16.25
C LYS A 150 8.23 38.60 16.18
#